data_AF-A0A2M9E1L9-F1
#
_entry.id   AF-A0A2M9E1L9-F1
#
_cell.length_a   1.000
_cell.length_b   1.000
_cell.length_c   1.000
_cell.angle_alpha   90.00
_cell.angle_beta   90.00
_cell.angle_gamma   90.00
#
_symmetry.space_group_name_H-M   'P 1'
#
loop_
_entity.id
_entity.type
_entity.pdbx_description
1 polymer ?
#
loop_
_entity_poly.entity_id
_entity_poly.type
_entity_poly.pdbx_seq_one_letter_code
_entity_poly.pdbx_strand_id
1 'polypeptide(L)'
;MRRRGRRGAHMQEAGTGAATLRRDAHERLAARDWPAAVAACRRLLERCPADADGWFNLGYALRQAGAFEAAIEAYGQALRRGVADPAMVHVNRAAILADHLRRDDAAEAELRRALELSPAHPHALLNLGNLHEERGRRADAITAYQRLLGRGEHDPMAAEALARLAALQPPAALQDPLLAQLRRVAEDGRVPAASRANLCFARGRALDALGDTGTAFAAFVAGKALAHAGHRDYDAEAAEARTSGLIEAFPRPASARGACLQPAPVFICGMFRSGSTLLEQVLAGHPDIAAAGEVDLLPRMAATVLSPFPASVAGLDRPRRDLLAAQYHRALMARLPAQAATSTMVTDKRPDNVLLAGLAKELFPQARIIHTVRDPRDIALSVLMQHLNPRAFAWAADLQAIGHHMLQQRRLVAHWRRLYPGDVLEFDYDAFVAAPGPTLRALLEQLGLPWHAGCLHFERLGNTVKTASAWQVRKPLHADASGRWRRYRDQLQPLSEMLRAAGIVLPDGVADQLSAAPR
;
A
#
# COMPACT_ATOMS: atom_id res chain seq x y z
N MET A 1 -42.96 -39.04 38.11
CA MET A 1 -41.56 -38.62 38.38
C MET A 1 -40.57 -38.73 37.19
N ARG A 2 -40.87 -39.37 36.05
CA ARG A 2 -39.87 -39.61 34.97
C ARG A 2 -39.70 -38.53 33.87
N ARG A 3 -40.48 -37.43 33.88
CA ARG A 3 -40.37 -36.35 32.85
C ARG A 3 -39.40 -35.20 33.18
N ARG A 4 -38.93 -35.07 34.42
CA ARG A 4 -37.95 -34.02 34.81
C ARG A 4 -36.49 -34.38 34.53
N GLY A 5 -36.12 -35.68 34.50
CA GLY A 5 -34.74 -36.12 34.25
C GLY A 5 -34.26 -35.99 32.79
N ARG A 6 -35.14 -36.17 31.80
CA ARG A 6 -34.78 -36.05 30.36
C ARG A 6 -34.52 -34.61 29.89
N ARG A 7 -35.15 -33.60 30.52
CA ARG A 7 -34.87 -32.18 30.23
C ARG A 7 -33.52 -31.73 30.79
N GLY A 8 -33.12 -32.23 31.96
CA GLY A 8 -31.80 -31.96 32.55
C GLY A 8 -30.66 -32.54 31.71
N ALA A 9 -30.79 -33.79 31.24
CA ALA A 9 -29.79 -34.44 30.40
C ALA A 9 -29.65 -33.79 29.00
N HIS A 10 -30.75 -33.42 28.33
CA HIS A 10 -30.69 -32.71 27.05
C HIS A 10 -30.15 -31.27 27.18
N MET A 11 -30.44 -30.56 28.28
CA MET A 11 -29.81 -29.25 28.54
C MET A 11 -28.32 -29.37 28.85
N GLN A 12 -27.90 -30.42 29.56
CA GLN A 12 -26.48 -30.68 29.83
C GLN A 12 -25.73 -31.07 28.55
N GLU A 13 -26.27 -31.97 27.71
CA GLU A 13 -25.67 -32.34 26.41
C GLU A 13 -25.65 -31.19 25.40
N ALA A 14 -26.71 -30.37 25.33
CA ALA A 14 -26.73 -29.16 24.52
C ALA A 14 -25.70 -28.12 25.02
N GLY A 15 -25.50 -28.04 26.34
CA GLY A 15 -24.49 -27.21 26.98
C GLY A 15 -23.05 -27.64 26.65
N THR A 16 -22.75 -28.94 26.67
CA THR A 16 -21.43 -29.48 26.27
C THR A 16 -21.18 -29.36 24.77
N GLY A 17 -22.21 -29.53 23.93
CA GLY A 17 -22.12 -29.33 22.48
C GLY A 17 -21.84 -27.87 22.11
N ALA A 18 -22.57 -26.93 22.71
CA ALA A 18 -22.38 -25.49 22.48
C ALA A 18 -21.01 -24.98 22.96
N ALA A 19 -20.53 -25.49 24.10
CA ALA A 19 -19.19 -25.14 24.61
C ALA A 19 -18.07 -25.64 23.69
N THR A 20 -18.19 -26.86 23.18
CA THR A 20 -17.24 -27.42 22.20
C THR A 20 -17.20 -26.61 20.91
N LEU A 21 -18.37 -26.19 20.41
CA LEU A 21 -18.46 -25.36 19.20
C LEU A 21 -17.89 -23.95 19.39
N ARG A 22 -18.10 -23.34 20.56
CA ARG A 22 -17.46 -22.06 20.91
C ARG A 22 -15.94 -22.18 20.94
N ARG A 23 -15.42 -23.27 21.52
CA ARG A 23 -13.97 -23.53 21.58
C ARG A 23 -13.37 -23.70 20.19
N ASP A 24 -13.97 -24.54 19.34
CA ASP A 24 -13.49 -24.73 17.96
C ASP A 24 -13.53 -23.40 17.17
N ALA A 25 -14.60 -22.61 17.28
CA ALA A 25 -14.65 -21.28 16.65
C ALA A 25 -13.50 -20.38 17.12
N HIS A 26 -13.21 -20.37 18.42
CA HIS A 26 -12.11 -19.60 18.99
C HIS A 26 -10.72 -20.09 18.52
N GLU A 27 -10.52 -21.41 18.44
CA GLU A 27 -9.27 -22.02 17.96
C GLU A 27 -9.01 -21.66 16.49
N ARG A 28 -10.03 -21.72 15.63
CA ARG A 28 -9.89 -21.32 14.22
C ARG A 28 -9.58 -19.83 14.06
N LEU A 29 -10.21 -18.98 14.87
CA LEU A 29 -9.91 -17.55 14.93
C LEU A 29 -8.46 -17.30 15.36
N ALA A 30 -7.98 -18.01 16.39
CA ALA A 30 -6.61 -17.90 16.87
C ALA A 30 -5.59 -18.39 15.81
N ALA A 31 -5.93 -19.45 15.07
CA ALA A 31 -5.13 -19.97 13.97
C ALA A 31 -5.11 -19.06 12.73
N ARG A 32 -5.99 -18.05 12.67
CA ARG A 32 -6.16 -17.12 11.52
C ARG A 32 -6.50 -17.82 10.20
N ASP A 33 -7.05 -19.02 10.27
CA ASP A 33 -7.67 -19.70 9.14
C ASP A 33 -9.09 -19.13 8.96
N TRP A 34 -9.19 -18.01 8.24
CA TRP A 34 -10.45 -17.26 8.14
C TRP A 34 -11.59 -18.06 7.50
N PRO A 35 -11.38 -18.82 6.41
CA PRO A 35 -12.43 -19.71 5.89
C PRO A 35 -12.92 -20.72 6.93
N ALA A 36 -12.02 -21.40 7.65
CA ALA A 36 -12.42 -22.35 8.68
C ALA A 36 -13.08 -21.67 9.88
N ALA A 37 -12.62 -20.48 10.27
CA ALA A 37 -13.21 -19.70 11.35
C ALA A 37 -14.64 -19.26 11.03
N VAL A 38 -14.90 -18.80 9.80
CA VAL A 38 -16.25 -18.45 9.34
C VAL A 38 -17.17 -19.69 9.40
N ALA A 39 -16.69 -20.84 8.91
CA ALA A 39 -17.47 -22.08 8.95
C ALA A 39 -17.77 -22.52 10.40
N ALA A 40 -16.77 -22.46 11.29
CA ALA A 40 -16.92 -22.80 12.69
C ALA A 40 -17.91 -21.87 13.42
N CYS A 41 -17.85 -20.56 13.18
CA CYS A 41 -18.78 -19.60 13.76
C CYS A 41 -20.21 -19.81 13.25
N ARG A 42 -20.42 -20.02 11.94
CA ARG A 42 -21.75 -20.32 11.38
C ARG A 42 -22.34 -21.58 12.00
N ARG A 43 -21.52 -22.62 12.12
CA ARG A 43 -21.87 -23.84 12.84
C ARG A 43 -22.34 -23.52 14.26
N LEU A 44 -21.56 -22.82 15.07
CA LEU A 44 -22.00 -22.44 16.42
C LEU A 44 -23.39 -21.77 16.40
N LEU A 45 -23.60 -20.83 15.49
CA LEU A 45 -24.82 -20.04 15.39
C LEU A 45 -26.04 -20.80 14.86
N GLU A 46 -25.87 -21.91 14.12
CA GLU A 46 -26.97 -22.81 13.76
C GLU A 46 -27.58 -23.47 15.01
N ARG A 47 -26.76 -23.77 16.03
CA ARG A 47 -27.23 -24.41 17.27
C ARG A 47 -27.57 -23.39 18.35
N CYS A 48 -26.84 -22.28 18.36
CA CYS A 48 -26.97 -21.21 19.35
C CYS A 48 -27.22 -19.87 18.63
N PRO A 49 -28.38 -19.70 17.97
CA PRO A 49 -28.64 -18.50 17.16
C PRO A 49 -28.73 -17.22 17.99
N ALA A 50 -28.92 -17.31 19.32
CA ALA A 50 -28.95 -16.18 20.24
C ALA A 50 -27.56 -15.79 20.81
N ASP A 51 -26.49 -16.52 20.45
CA ASP A 51 -25.13 -16.26 20.96
C ASP A 51 -24.55 -14.97 20.35
N ALA A 52 -24.60 -13.87 21.11
CA ALA A 52 -24.14 -12.56 20.67
C ALA A 52 -22.63 -12.52 20.38
N ASP A 53 -21.81 -13.22 21.19
CA ASP A 53 -20.37 -13.30 20.98
C ASP A 53 -20.03 -14.16 19.76
N GLY A 54 -20.82 -15.20 19.50
CA GLY A 54 -20.75 -15.98 18.26
C GLY A 54 -20.98 -15.11 17.02
N TRP A 55 -21.96 -14.20 17.06
CA TRP A 55 -22.21 -13.23 15.98
C TRP A 55 -21.10 -12.20 15.83
N PHE A 56 -20.55 -11.70 16.95
CA PHE A 56 -19.40 -10.80 16.94
C PHE A 56 -18.17 -11.46 16.29
N ASN A 57 -17.88 -12.70 16.70
CA ASN A 57 -16.78 -13.51 16.18
C ASN A 57 -16.96 -13.85 14.70
N LEU A 58 -18.20 -14.14 14.27
CA LEU A 58 -18.51 -14.30 12.85
C LEU A 58 -18.23 -13.00 12.07
N GLY A 59 -18.67 -11.85 12.58
CA GLY A 59 -18.38 -10.54 11.99
C GLY A 59 -16.88 -10.30 11.83
N TYR A 60 -16.11 -10.60 12.87
CA TYR A 60 -14.65 -10.50 12.84
C TYR A 60 -14.02 -11.43 11.80
N ALA A 61 -14.41 -12.72 11.77
CA ALA A 61 -13.89 -13.69 10.80
C ALA A 61 -14.24 -13.29 9.35
N LEU A 62 -15.47 -12.84 9.10
CA LEU A 62 -15.93 -12.39 7.78
C LEU A 62 -15.16 -11.15 7.30
N ARG A 63 -14.86 -10.21 8.19
CA ARG A 63 -14.01 -9.05 7.86
C ARG A 63 -12.65 -9.50 7.37
N GLN A 64 -11.99 -10.40 8.11
CA GLN A 64 -10.66 -10.91 7.74
C GLN A 64 -10.68 -11.73 6.45
N ALA A 65 -11.80 -12.40 6.16
CA ALA A 65 -12.04 -13.10 4.90
C ALA A 65 -12.44 -12.19 3.73
N GLY A 66 -12.57 -10.87 3.95
CA GLY A 66 -12.96 -9.90 2.91
C GLY A 66 -14.46 -9.84 2.59
N ALA A 67 -15.30 -10.55 3.34
CA ALA A 67 -16.76 -10.56 3.17
C ALA A 67 -17.41 -9.40 3.95
N PHE A 68 -17.10 -8.16 3.55
CA PHE A 68 -17.36 -6.95 4.31
C PHE A 68 -18.83 -6.67 4.64
N GLU A 69 -19.74 -6.81 3.69
CA GLU A 69 -21.18 -6.58 3.95
C GLU A 69 -21.77 -7.64 4.87
N ALA A 70 -21.38 -8.90 4.68
CA ALA A 70 -21.78 -9.98 5.57
C ALA A 70 -21.23 -9.78 6.99
N ALA A 71 -20.03 -9.23 7.13
CA ALA A 71 -19.44 -8.88 8.42
C ALA A 71 -20.25 -7.79 9.13
N ILE A 72 -20.65 -6.72 8.42
CA ILE A 72 -21.50 -5.65 8.97
C ILE A 72 -22.84 -6.22 9.46
N GLU A 73 -23.46 -7.11 8.69
CA GLU A 73 -24.72 -7.74 9.09
C GLU A 73 -24.54 -8.65 10.32
N ALA A 74 -23.48 -9.47 10.37
CA ALA A 74 -23.17 -10.30 11.53
C ALA A 74 -22.95 -9.46 12.80
N TYR A 75 -22.23 -8.35 12.69
CA TYR A 75 -22.10 -7.38 13.78
C TYR A 75 -23.44 -6.75 14.18
N GLY A 76 -24.33 -6.45 13.22
CA GLY A 76 -25.70 -6.01 13.50
C GLY A 76 -26.52 -7.05 14.27
N GLN A 77 -26.35 -8.34 13.97
CA GLN A 77 -26.97 -9.43 14.71
C GLN A 77 -26.43 -9.55 16.14
N ALA A 78 -25.13 -9.30 16.35
CA ALA A 78 -24.51 -9.25 17.68
C ALA A 78 -25.12 -8.13 18.54
N LEU A 79 -25.28 -6.93 17.97
CA LEU A 79 -25.94 -5.80 18.65
C LEU A 79 -27.39 -6.12 19.04
N ARG A 80 -28.18 -6.69 18.12
CA ARG A 80 -29.58 -7.09 18.38
C ARG A 80 -29.73 -8.13 19.51
N ARG A 81 -28.67 -8.88 19.81
CA ARG A 81 -28.66 -9.93 20.85
C ARG A 81 -28.00 -9.51 22.15
N GLY A 82 -27.59 -8.25 22.27
CA GLY A 82 -27.00 -7.73 23.50
C GLY A 82 -25.57 -8.24 23.73
N VAL A 83 -24.70 -8.11 22.74
CA VAL A 83 -23.25 -8.30 22.90
C VAL A 83 -22.71 -7.46 24.06
N ALA A 84 -21.72 -7.98 24.78
CA ALA A 84 -21.19 -7.35 26.00
C ALA A 84 -20.54 -5.98 25.74
N ASP A 85 -19.86 -5.81 24.61
CA ASP A 85 -19.21 -4.56 24.21
C ASP A 85 -19.78 -4.02 22.89
N PRO A 86 -20.94 -3.35 22.93
CA PRO A 86 -21.56 -2.78 21.73
C PRO A 86 -20.71 -1.65 21.13
N ALA A 87 -19.93 -0.92 21.92
CA ALA A 87 -19.08 0.16 21.43
C ALA A 87 -17.98 -0.39 20.50
N MET A 88 -17.34 -1.50 20.87
CA MET A 88 -16.38 -2.19 20.02
C MET A 88 -17.00 -2.71 18.71
N VAL A 89 -18.26 -3.14 18.75
CA VAL A 89 -18.97 -3.55 17.53
C VAL A 89 -19.12 -2.39 16.55
N HIS A 90 -19.53 -1.23 17.05
CA HIS A 90 -19.63 0.00 16.25
C HIS A 90 -18.27 0.42 15.68
N VAL A 91 -17.19 0.36 16.48
CA VAL A 91 -15.82 0.62 15.99
C VAL A 91 -15.42 -0.33 14.85
N ASN A 92 -15.73 -1.62 14.98
CA ASN A 92 -15.41 -2.60 13.95
C ASN A 92 -16.22 -2.41 12.67
N ARG A 93 -17.51 -2.06 12.78
CA ARG A 93 -18.35 -1.71 11.62
C ARG A 93 -17.84 -0.44 10.94
N ALA A 94 -17.47 0.57 11.71
CA ALA A 94 -16.90 1.81 11.18
C ALA A 94 -15.62 1.57 10.37
N ALA A 95 -14.71 0.73 10.88
CA ALA A 95 -13.48 0.38 10.16
C ALA A 95 -13.78 -0.28 8.80
N ILE A 96 -14.77 -1.17 8.72
CA ILE A 96 -15.17 -1.77 7.44
C ILE A 96 -15.76 -0.71 6.49
N LEU A 97 -16.63 0.15 7.01
CA LEU A 97 -17.29 1.19 6.23
C LEU A 97 -16.29 2.20 5.64
N ALA A 98 -15.32 2.65 6.44
CA ALA A 98 -14.28 3.57 6.01
C ALA A 98 -13.25 2.88 5.09
N ASP A 99 -12.60 1.81 5.56
CA ASP A 99 -11.40 1.27 4.91
C ASP A 99 -11.72 0.49 3.62
N HIS A 100 -12.89 -0.16 3.57
CA HIS A 100 -13.21 -1.15 2.53
C HIS A 100 -14.40 -0.76 1.66
N LEU A 101 -15.44 -0.17 2.25
CA LEU A 101 -16.66 0.19 1.52
C LEU A 101 -16.73 1.67 1.10
N ARG A 102 -15.83 2.52 1.62
CA ARG A 102 -15.76 3.95 1.33
C ARG A 102 -17.08 4.69 1.61
N ARG A 103 -17.74 4.30 2.70
CA ARG A 103 -18.99 4.89 3.20
C ARG A 103 -18.70 5.75 4.41
N ASP A 104 -17.98 6.84 4.19
CA ASP A 104 -17.38 7.65 5.25
C ASP A 104 -18.42 8.24 6.20
N ASP A 105 -19.58 8.69 5.70
CA ASP A 105 -20.67 9.21 6.55
C ASP A 105 -21.26 8.13 7.46
N ALA A 106 -21.41 6.90 6.95
CA ALA A 106 -21.88 5.78 7.75
C ALA A 106 -20.82 5.36 8.78
N ALA A 107 -19.53 5.38 8.41
CA ALA A 107 -18.44 5.10 9.33
C ALA A 107 -18.41 6.10 10.50
N GLU A 108 -18.61 7.40 10.18
CA GLU A 108 -18.68 8.46 11.20
C GLU A 108 -19.87 8.29 12.14
N ALA A 109 -21.04 7.92 11.62
CA ALA A 109 -22.22 7.64 12.44
C ALA A 109 -21.98 6.48 13.42
N GLU A 110 -21.33 5.39 12.96
CA GLU A 110 -20.95 4.27 13.82
C GLU A 110 -19.94 4.70 14.90
N LEU A 111 -18.93 5.50 14.57
CA LEU A 111 -17.96 6.00 15.54
C LEU A 111 -18.60 6.92 16.58
N ARG A 112 -19.51 7.80 16.17
CA ARG A 112 -20.30 8.63 17.09
C ARG A 112 -21.14 7.76 18.02
N ARG A 113 -21.78 6.70 17.50
CA ARG A 113 -22.55 5.78 18.34
C ARG A 113 -21.67 5.04 19.35
N ALA A 114 -20.46 4.63 18.97
CA ALA A 114 -19.49 4.08 19.92
C ALA A 114 -19.12 5.07 21.03
N LEU A 115 -18.97 6.36 20.69
CA LEU A 115 -18.66 7.42 21.65
C LEU A 115 -19.86 7.85 22.52
N GLU A 116 -21.09 7.68 22.05
CA GLU A 116 -22.28 7.84 22.88
C GLU A 116 -22.36 6.75 23.96
N LEU A 117 -21.99 5.52 23.61
CA LEU A 117 -21.94 4.39 24.55
C LEU A 117 -20.74 4.47 25.49
N SER A 118 -19.60 4.93 25.00
CA SER A 118 -18.36 5.07 25.76
C SER A 118 -17.60 6.32 25.29
N PRO A 119 -17.82 7.47 25.96
CA PRO A 119 -17.24 8.76 25.54
C PRO A 119 -15.72 8.79 25.44
N ALA A 120 -15.01 7.97 26.22
CA ALA A 120 -13.54 7.90 26.19
C ALA A 120 -13.01 6.66 25.44
N HIS A 121 -13.83 6.03 24.58
CA HIS A 121 -13.45 4.81 23.87
C HIS A 121 -12.26 5.07 22.92
N PRO A 122 -11.08 4.51 23.17
CA PRO A 122 -9.86 5.01 22.57
C PRO A 122 -9.76 4.68 21.07
N HIS A 123 -10.18 3.49 20.65
CA HIS A 123 -10.23 3.14 19.21
C HIS A 123 -11.26 3.98 18.45
N ALA A 124 -12.36 4.39 19.10
CA ALA A 124 -13.38 5.20 18.44
C ALA A 124 -12.85 6.63 18.19
N LEU A 125 -12.17 7.21 19.19
CA LEU A 125 -11.51 8.51 19.06
C LEU A 125 -10.40 8.49 18.00
N LEU A 126 -9.54 7.46 18.01
CA LEU A 126 -8.45 7.36 17.03
C LEU A 126 -8.99 7.22 15.61
N ASN A 127 -9.97 6.33 15.39
CA ASN A 127 -10.58 6.13 14.08
C ASN A 127 -11.36 7.36 13.61
N LEU A 128 -12.03 8.08 14.52
CA LEU A 128 -12.73 9.32 14.19
C LEU A 128 -11.74 10.43 13.80
N GLY A 129 -10.61 10.54 14.51
CA GLY A 129 -9.53 11.45 14.14
C GLY A 129 -8.96 11.13 12.76
N ASN A 130 -8.68 9.85 12.48
CA ASN A 130 -8.19 9.41 11.17
C ASN A 130 -9.21 9.74 10.06
N LEU A 131 -10.49 9.45 10.28
CA LEU A 131 -11.56 9.73 9.32
C LEU A 131 -11.71 11.24 9.06
N HIS A 132 -11.60 12.07 10.09
CA HIS A 132 -11.62 13.53 9.93
C HIS A 132 -10.41 14.05 9.16
N GLU A 133 -9.22 13.49 9.39
CA GLU A 133 -8.01 13.80 8.62
C GLU A 133 -8.19 13.47 7.13
N GLU A 134 -8.71 12.28 6.82
CA GLU A 134 -8.99 11.85 5.45
C GLU A 134 -10.03 12.74 4.75
N ARG A 135 -11.00 13.26 5.49
CA ARG A 135 -12.03 14.20 4.99
C ARG A 135 -11.58 15.67 4.99
N GLY A 136 -10.33 15.96 5.35
CA GLY A 136 -9.79 17.33 5.41
C GLY A 136 -10.31 18.18 6.58
N ARG A 137 -11.04 17.58 7.53
CA ARG A 137 -11.57 18.26 8.73
C ARG A 137 -10.53 18.30 9.84
N ARG A 138 -9.50 19.11 9.64
CA ARG A 138 -8.32 19.20 10.51
C ARG A 138 -8.65 19.54 11.98
N ALA A 139 -9.56 20.48 12.22
CA ALA A 139 -9.92 20.89 13.58
C ALA A 139 -10.61 19.75 14.38
N ASP A 140 -11.51 19.01 13.73
CA ASP A 140 -12.19 17.87 14.33
C ASP A 140 -11.20 16.73 14.62
N ALA A 141 -10.27 16.48 13.69
CA ALA A 141 -9.22 15.48 13.88
C ALA A 141 -8.33 15.80 15.09
N ILE A 142 -7.86 17.04 15.21
CA ILE A 142 -7.08 17.52 16.36
C ILE A 142 -7.86 17.32 17.66
N THR A 143 -9.14 17.68 17.69
CA THR A 143 -10.00 17.52 18.87
C THR A 143 -10.11 16.05 19.30
N ALA A 144 -10.31 15.13 18.34
CA ALA A 144 -10.40 13.70 18.63
C ALA A 144 -9.07 13.14 19.18
N TYR A 145 -7.94 13.50 18.57
CA TYR A 145 -6.62 13.04 19.03
C TYR A 145 -6.23 13.64 20.39
N GLN A 146 -6.54 14.91 20.66
CA GLN A 146 -6.24 15.54 21.95
C GLN A 146 -6.94 14.83 23.12
N ARG A 147 -8.16 14.32 22.91
CA ARG A 147 -8.89 13.53 23.92
C ARG A 147 -8.19 12.22 24.28
N LEU A 148 -7.31 11.70 23.42
CA LEU A 148 -6.53 10.49 23.69
C LEU A 148 -5.29 10.77 24.55
N LEU A 149 -4.73 11.99 24.51
CA LEU A 149 -3.50 12.31 25.24
C LEU A 149 -3.66 12.21 26.77
N GLY A 150 -4.89 12.39 27.29
CA GLY A 150 -5.20 12.24 28.71
C GLY A 150 -5.09 10.81 29.27
N ARG A 151 -4.89 9.79 28.41
CA ARG A 151 -4.77 8.38 28.82
C ARG A 151 -3.38 8.00 29.35
N GLY A 152 -2.44 8.94 29.28
CA GLY A 152 -1.05 8.72 29.67
C GLY A 152 -0.18 8.24 28.51
N GLU A 153 1.12 8.51 28.61
CA GLU A 153 2.03 8.38 27.47
C GLU A 153 2.47 6.95 27.18
N HIS A 154 2.12 6.00 28.05
CA HIS A 154 2.32 4.57 27.83
C HIS A 154 1.14 3.93 27.09
N ASP A 155 0.00 4.62 26.99
CA ASP A 155 -1.17 4.13 26.26
C ASP A 155 -0.88 4.14 24.75
N PRO A 156 -1.02 3.01 24.04
CA PRO A 156 -0.69 2.94 22.62
C PRO A 156 -1.53 3.92 21.78
N MET A 157 -2.79 4.15 22.12
CA MET A 157 -3.67 5.04 21.36
C MET A 157 -3.30 6.51 21.61
N ALA A 158 -2.83 6.85 22.81
CA ALA A 158 -2.25 8.16 23.10
C ALA A 158 -0.95 8.40 22.30
N ALA A 159 -0.07 7.39 22.21
CA ALA A 159 1.14 7.45 21.41
C ALA A 159 0.85 7.62 19.91
N GLU A 160 -0.13 6.88 19.36
CA GLU A 160 -0.59 7.06 17.99
C GLU A 160 -1.16 8.47 17.75
N ALA A 161 -2.01 8.94 18.66
CA ALA A 161 -2.58 10.29 18.60
C ALA A 161 -1.49 11.37 18.63
N LEU A 162 -0.46 11.22 19.45
CA LEU A 162 0.67 12.14 19.51
C LEU A 162 1.44 12.20 18.17
N ALA A 163 1.68 11.04 17.53
CA ALA A 163 2.31 10.98 16.22
C ALA A 163 1.47 11.67 15.13
N ARG A 164 0.13 11.54 15.19
CA ARG A 164 -0.82 12.22 14.29
C ARG A 164 -0.87 13.72 14.53
N LEU A 165 -0.94 14.15 15.79
CA LEU A 165 -0.93 15.57 16.16
C LEU A 165 0.34 16.27 15.69
N ALA A 166 1.50 15.63 15.77
CA ALA A 166 2.74 16.22 15.25
C ALA A 166 2.72 16.48 13.72
N ALA A 167 1.91 15.73 12.95
CA ALA A 167 1.71 16.02 11.54
C ALA A 167 0.68 17.15 11.32
N LEU A 168 -0.36 17.22 12.15
CA LEU A 168 -1.42 18.23 12.06
C LEU A 168 -1.07 19.55 12.74
N GLN A 169 -0.08 19.57 13.62
CA GLN A 169 0.41 20.73 14.36
C GLN A 169 1.94 20.62 14.44
N PRO A 170 2.63 20.76 13.30
CA PRO A 170 4.08 20.60 13.27
C PRO A 170 4.76 21.68 14.11
N PRO A 171 5.88 21.35 14.78
CA PRO A 171 6.62 22.32 15.58
C PRO A 171 7.18 23.43 14.69
N ALA A 172 7.16 24.66 15.20
CA ALA A 172 7.65 25.83 14.46
C ALA A 172 9.16 26.08 14.62
N ALA A 173 9.78 25.47 15.63
CA ALA A 173 11.21 25.62 15.94
C ALA A 173 11.78 24.37 16.61
N LEU A 174 13.11 24.22 16.61
CA LEU A 174 13.79 23.06 17.21
C LEU A 174 13.63 22.96 18.73
N GLN A 175 13.28 24.06 19.40
CA GLN A 175 13.05 24.11 20.84
C GLN A 175 11.63 23.73 21.25
N ASP A 176 10.76 23.43 20.28
CA ASP A 176 9.36 23.08 20.56
C ASP A 176 9.28 21.85 21.49
N PRO A 177 8.57 21.94 22.62
CA PRO A 177 8.42 20.83 23.57
C PRO A 177 7.90 19.53 22.95
N LEU A 178 7.14 19.63 21.85
CA LEU A 178 6.62 18.47 21.13
C LEU A 178 7.74 17.56 20.63
N LEU A 179 8.87 18.11 20.15
CA LEU A 179 10.01 17.32 19.68
C LEU A 179 10.64 16.49 20.82
N ALA A 180 10.74 17.09 22.00
CA ALA A 180 11.24 16.40 23.19
C ALA A 180 10.25 15.34 23.68
N GLN A 181 8.94 15.62 23.63
CA GLN A 181 7.90 14.66 23.96
C GLN A 181 7.92 13.45 23.02
N LEU A 182 7.93 13.69 21.70
CA LEU A 182 8.02 12.62 20.69
C LEU A 182 9.24 11.72 20.91
N ARG A 183 10.41 12.31 21.19
CA ARG A 183 11.63 11.54 21.49
C ARG A 183 11.44 10.66 22.72
N ARG A 184 11.01 11.26 23.84
CA ARG A 184 10.87 10.58 25.12
C ARG A 184 9.90 9.40 25.06
N VAL A 185 8.75 9.58 24.42
CA VAL A 185 7.75 8.50 24.28
C VAL A 185 8.23 7.43 23.29
N ALA A 186 8.95 7.80 22.22
CA ALA A 186 9.53 6.85 21.28
C ALA A 186 10.67 6.00 21.90
N GLU A 187 11.34 6.49 22.95
CA GLU A 187 12.42 5.78 23.65
C GLU A 187 11.92 4.93 24.82
N ASP A 188 10.67 5.11 25.25
CA ASP A 188 10.09 4.37 26.38
C ASP A 188 9.71 2.94 26.00
N GLY A 189 10.44 1.96 26.57
CA GLY A 189 10.22 0.53 26.34
C GLY A 189 8.84 0.00 26.76
N ARG A 190 8.06 0.76 27.54
CA ARG A 190 6.68 0.39 27.91
C ARG A 190 5.68 0.63 26.79
N VAL A 191 6.00 1.50 25.83
CA VAL A 191 5.18 1.75 24.65
C VAL A 191 5.44 0.65 23.62
N PRO A 192 4.41 0.09 22.95
CA PRO A 192 4.63 -0.92 21.92
C PRO A 192 5.54 -0.43 20.79
N ALA A 193 6.39 -1.32 20.27
CA ALA A 193 7.36 -1.01 19.22
C ALA A 193 6.73 -0.35 17.98
N ALA A 194 5.54 -0.78 17.57
CA ALA A 194 4.81 -0.20 16.43
C ALA A 194 4.47 1.29 16.65
N SER A 195 3.99 1.65 17.84
CA SER A 195 3.67 3.05 18.17
C SER A 195 4.92 3.90 18.36
N ARG A 196 5.98 3.33 18.95
CA ARG A 196 7.30 3.96 19.02
C ARG A 196 7.87 4.26 17.63
N ALA A 197 7.72 3.32 16.68
CA ALA A 197 8.10 3.55 15.29
C ALA A 197 7.33 4.73 14.69
N ASN A 198 6.01 4.79 14.86
CA ASN A 198 5.19 5.92 14.39
C ASN A 198 5.65 7.27 14.95
N LEU A 199 6.00 7.33 16.23
CA LEU A 199 6.55 8.52 16.88
C LEU A 199 7.93 8.91 16.31
N CYS A 200 8.81 7.94 16.05
CA CYS A 200 10.09 8.17 15.37
C CYS A 200 9.90 8.79 13.98
N PHE A 201 8.96 8.27 13.18
CA PHE A 201 8.64 8.83 11.86
C PHE A 201 8.02 10.22 11.95
N ALA A 202 7.14 10.48 12.92
CA ALA A 202 6.56 11.80 13.15
C ALA A 202 7.64 12.82 13.52
N ARG A 203 8.53 12.46 14.46
CA ARG A 203 9.68 13.28 14.86
C ARG A 203 10.64 13.54 13.70
N GLY A 204 10.98 12.51 12.92
CA GLY A 204 11.84 12.65 11.75
C GLY A 204 11.28 13.64 10.72
N ARG A 205 9.97 13.60 10.45
CA ARG A 205 9.30 14.56 9.55
C ARG A 205 9.33 15.98 10.10
N ALA A 206 9.08 16.15 11.39
CA ALA A 206 9.12 17.46 12.04
C ALA A 206 10.54 18.08 11.98
N LEU A 207 11.57 17.30 12.30
CA LEU A 207 12.97 17.75 12.24
C LEU A 207 13.44 18.05 10.81
N ASP A 208 13.04 17.22 9.84
CA ASP A 208 13.33 17.47 8.42
C ASP A 208 12.72 18.78 7.92
N ALA A 209 11.48 19.09 8.34
CA ALA A 209 10.82 20.35 8.01
C ALA A 209 11.54 21.57 8.63
N LEU A 210 12.17 21.38 9.79
CA LEU A 210 12.96 22.41 10.48
C LEU A 210 14.42 22.49 10.00
N GLY A 211 14.83 21.62 9.07
CA GLY A 211 16.17 21.63 8.49
C GLY A 211 17.23 20.82 9.25
N ASP A 212 16.92 20.22 10.41
CA ASP A 212 17.86 19.37 11.17
C ASP A 212 17.92 17.96 10.58
N THR A 213 18.64 17.83 9.46
CA THR A 213 18.68 16.60 8.67
C THR A 213 19.40 15.45 9.37
N GLY A 214 20.44 15.74 10.15
CA GLY A 214 21.18 14.73 10.92
C GLY A 214 20.29 14.03 11.94
N THR A 215 19.60 14.79 12.79
CA THR A 215 18.69 14.23 13.80
C THR A 215 17.45 13.63 13.15
N ALA A 216 16.94 14.21 12.06
CA ALA A 216 15.83 13.65 11.30
C ALA A 216 16.18 12.25 10.75
N PHE A 217 17.36 12.10 10.15
CA PHE A 217 17.83 10.82 9.61
C PHE A 217 17.91 9.75 10.70
N ALA A 218 18.52 10.08 11.84
CA ALA A 218 18.62 9.18 12.99
C ALA A 218 17.23 8.74 13.49
N ALA A 219 16.25 9.65 13.53
CA ALA A 219 14.87 9.32 13.89
C ALA A 219 14.22 8.35 12.88
N PHE A 220 14.42 8.55 11.57
CA PHE A 220 13.91 7.62 10.56
C PHE A 220 14.54 6.23 10.67
N VAL A 221 15.86 6.15 10.86
CA VAL A 221 16.58 4.87 11.06
C VAL A 221 16.08 4.15 12.32
N ALA A 222 15.92 4.84 13.44
CA ALA A 222 15.35 4.24 14.66
C ALA A 222 13.92 3.75 14.44
N GLY A 223 13.09 4.52 13.72
CA GLY A 223 11.74 4.12 13.36
C GLY A 223 11.71 2.86 12.48
N LYS A 224 12.62 2.74 11.52
CA LYS A 224 12.77 1.53 10.70
C LYS A 224 13.19 0.33 11.52
N ALA A 225 14.19 0.47 12.38
CA ALA A 225 14.64 -0.61 13.25
C ALA A 225 13.50 -1.14 14.13
N LEU A 226 12.72 -0.23 14.74
CA LEU A 226 11.55 -0.60 15.54
C LEU A 226 10.44 -1.26 14.71
N ALA A 227 10.17 -0.74 13.51
CA ALA A 227 9.13 -1.28 12.64
C ALA A 227 9.47 -2.68 12.14
N HIS A 228 10.74 -2.92 11.79
CA HIS A 228 11.20 -4.20 11.26
C HIS A 228 11.55 -5.23 12.36
N ALA A 229 11.65 -4.82 13.62
CA ALA A 229 11.88 -5.72 14.74
C ALA A 229 10.80 -6.82 14.82
N GLY A 230 11.24 -8.09 14.86
CA GLY A 230 10.33 -9.24 14.91
C GLY A 230 9.70 -9.64 13.58
N HIS A 231 10.09 -8.99 12.47
CA HIS A 231 9.76 -9.42 11.11
C HIS A 231 10.94 -10.18 10.48
N ARG A 232 10.66 -10.91 9.39
CA ARG A 232 11.72 -11.58 8.62
C ARG A 232 12.60 -10.52 7.96
N ASP A 233 13.91 -10.69 8.09
CA ASP A 233 14.89 -9.83 7.43
C ASP A 233 14.81 -9.95 5.91
N TYR A 234 15.36 -8.93 5.24
CA TYR A 234 15.52 -8.96 3.79
C TYR A 234 16.55 -10.02 3.38
N ASP A 235 16.10 -10.94 2.54
CA ASP A 235 16.93 -12.02 2.00
C ASP A 235 17.49 -11.61 0.62
N ALA A 236 18.76 -11.20 0.62
CA ALA A 236 19.46 -10.74 -0.58
C ALA A 236 19.63 -11.87 -1.61
N GLU A 237 20.01 -13.07 -1.15
CA GLU A 237 20.21 -14.24 -2.01
C GLU A 237 18.89 -14.65 -2.67
N ALA A 238 17.78 -14.66 -1.92
CA ALA A 238 16.46 -14.94 -2.50
C ALA A 238 16.01 -13.86 -3.49
N ALA A 239 16.41 -12.60 -3.31
CA ALA A 239 16.15 -11.53 -4.28
C ALA A 239 16.97 -11.70 -5.57
N GLU A 240 18.23 -12.11 -5.45
CA GLU A 240 19.09 -12.46 -6.58
C GLU A 240 18.58 -13.67 -7.34
N ALA A 241 18.28 -14.77 -6.64
CA ALA A 241 17.74 -16.00 -7.23
C ALA A 241 16.42 -15.74 -7.97
N ARG A 242 15.53 -14.91 -7.40
CA ARG A 242 14.29 -14.49 -8.07
C ARG A 242 14.57 -13.71 -9.35
N THR A 243 15.54 -12.80 -9.31
CA THR A 243 15.89 -11.96 -10.46
C THR A 243 16.51 -12.81 -11.57
N SER A 244 17.47 -13.67 -11.24
CA SER A 244 18.08 -14.61 -12.19
C SER A 244 17.03 -15.56 -12.78
N GLY A 245 16.17 -16.15 -11.94
CA GLY A 245 15.10 -17.04 -12.40
C GLY A 245 14.09 -16.37 -13.33
N LEU A 246 13.80 -15.07 -13.15
CA LEU A 246 12.99 -14.31 -14.10
C LEU A 246 13.73 -14.09 -15.43
N ILE A 247 15.01 -13.74 -15.40
CA ILE A 247 15.82 -13.55 -16.61
C ILE A 247 15.93 -14.87 -17.40
N GLU A 248 16.13 -15.99 -16.71
CA GLU A 248 16.24 -17.32 -17.31
C GLU A 248 14.91 -17.83 -17.88
N ALA A 249 13.79 -17.55 -17.21
CA ALA A 249 12.47 -17.96 -17.69
C ALA A 249 11.99 -17.20 -18.94
N PHE A 250 12.55 -16.02 -19.21
CA PHE A 250 12.20 -15.18 -20.35
C PHE A 250 13.43 -14.83 -21.21
N PRO A 251 14.12 -15.81 -21.82
CA PRO A 251 15.41 -15.55 -22.48
C PRO A 251 15.29 -14.78 -23.80
N ARG A 252 14.08 -14.68 -24.36
CA ARG A 252 13.78 -14.14 -25.70
C ARG A 252 12.49 -13.33 -25.69
N PRO A 253 12.28 -12.44 -26.69
CA PRO A 253 11.04 -11.69 -26.80
C PRO A 253 9.83 -12.62 -27.00
N ALA A 254 8.69 -12.23 -26.44
CA ALA A 254 7.42 -12.89 -26.66
C ALA A 254 7.03 -12.91 -28.15
N SER A 255 6.20 -13.87 -28.54
CA SER A 255 5.71 -13.94 -29.93
C SER A 255 4.86 -12.72 -30.27
N ALA A 256 5.13 -12.09 -31.42
CA ALA A 256 4.29 -11.00 -31.95
C ALA A 256 2.86 -11.45 -32.30
N ARG A 257 2.58 -12.76 -32.32
CA ARG A 257 1.24 -13.33 -32.52
C ARG A 257 0.58 -13.55 -31.15
N GLY A 258 -0.35 -12.67 -30.78
CA GLY A 258 -1.11 -12.78 -29.52
C GLY A 258 -2.38 -11.93 -29.53
N ALA A 259 -3.04 -11.86 -28.38
CA ALA A 259 -4.29 -11.13 -28.21
C ALA A 259 -4.12 -9.61 -28.40
N CYS A 260 -4.81 -9.05 -29.40
CA CYS A 260 -4.92 -7.60 -29.60
C CYS A 260 -6.23 -7.09 -29.00
N LEU A 261 -6.24 -6.86 -27.68
CA LEU A 261 -7.42 -6.36 -26.95
C LEU A 261 -7.37 -4.83 -26.82
N GLN A 262 -8.54 -4.21 -26.92
CA GLN A 262 -8.73 -2.76 -26.79
C GLN A 262 -9.64 -2.44 -25.59
N PRO A 263 -9.34 -1.39 -24.80
CA PRO A 263 -8.11 -0.59 -24.84
C PRO A 263 -6.85 -1.40 -24.55
N ALA A 264 -5.74 -1.00 -25.17
CA ALA A 264 -4.45 -1.65 -25.00
C ALA A 264 -3.88 -1.38 -23.58
N PRO A 265 -3.43 -2.41 -22.84
CA PRO A 265 -2.78 -2.19 -21.55
C PRO A 265 -1.42 -1.49 -21.69
N VAL A 266 -1.20 -0.49 -20.84
CA VAL A 266 0.08 0.19 -20.64
C VAL A 266 0.52 -0.04 -19.21
N PHE A 267 1.61 -0.77 -19.01
CA PHE A 267 2.10 -1.08 -17.66
C PHE A 267 3.06 0.01 -17.20
N ILE A 268 2.82 0.61 -16.05
CA ILE A 268 3.72 1.61 -15.46
C ILE A 268 4.39 1.00 -14.22
N CYS A 269 5.72 0.98 -14.19
CA CYS A 269 6.48 0.30 -13.16
C CYS A 269 7.78 1.03 -12.80
N GLY A 270 8.47 0.60 -11.74
CA GLY A 270 9.71 1.21 -11.29
C GLY A 270 9.91 1.07 -9.79
N MET A 271 10.97 1.64 -9.24
CA MET A 271 11.15 1.63 -7.78
C MET A 271 10.01 2.36 -7.09
N PHE A 272 9.59 1.88 -5.92
CA PHE A 272 8.69 2.64 -5.06
C PHE A 272 9.30 4.04 -4.81
N ARG A 273 8.52 5.13 -4.96
CA ARG A 273 8.97 6.54 -4.92
C ARG A 273 9.77 7.06 -6.13
N SER A 274 9.81 6.33 -7.24
CA SER A 274 10.42 6.80 -8.51
C SER A 274 9.54 7.70 -9.38
N GLY A 275 8.28 7.94 -9.00
CA GLY A 275 7.39 8.85 -9.73
C GLY A 275 6.30 8.18 -10.58
N SER A 276 6.19 6.85 -10.57
CA SER A 276 5.16 6.10 -11.33
C SER A 276 3.72 6.57 -11.10
N THR A 277 3.35 6.92 -9.85
CA THR A 277 2.03 7.50 -9.57
C THR A 277 1.84 8.86 -10.24
N LEU A 278 2.83 9.75 -10.18
CA LEU A 278 2.75 11.07 -10.81
C LEU A 278 2.59 10.90 -12.32
N LEU A 279 3.41 10.04 -12.93
CA LEU A 279 3.32 9.74 -14.34
C LEU A 279 1.92 9.24 -14.74
N GLU A 280 1.35 8.29 -14.00
CA GLU A 280 0.00 7.81 -14.27
C GLU A 280 -1.03 8.95 -14.24
N GLN A 281 -0.92 9.89 -13.30
CA GLN A 281 -1.83 11.04 -13.24
C GLN A 281 -1.62 12.02 -14.40
N VAL A 282 -0.37 12.26 -14.79
CA VAL A 282 -0.04 13.05 -15.98
C VAL A 282 -0.69 12.42 -17.22
N LEU A 283 -0.55 11.11 -17.40
CA LEU A 283 -1.15 10.40 -18.53
C LEU A 283 -2.68 10.34 -18.45
N ALA A 284 -3.27 10.27 -17.25
CA ALA A 284 -4.72 10.31 -17.05
C ALA A 284 -5.37 11.63 -17.50
N GLY A 285 -4.58 12.70 -17.73
CA GLY A 285 -5.04 13.94 -18.34
C GLY A 285 -5.21 13.86 -19.87
N HIS A 286 -4.86 12.72 -20.49
CA HIS A 286 -5.06 12.47 -21.92
C HIS A 286 -6.43 11.79 -22.16
N PRO A 287 -7.25 12.25 -23.13
CA PRO A 287 -8.58 11.69 -23.37
C PRO A 287 -8.56 10.20 -23.77
N ASP A 288 -7.51 9.76 -24.44
CA ASP A 288 -7.36 8.37 -24.89
C ASP A 288 -6.78 7.41 -23.84
N ILE A 289 -6.48 7.88 -22.62
CA ILE A 289 -5.89 7.06 -21.56
C ILE A 289 -6.83 6.97 -20.36
N ALA A 290 -7.22 5.75 -20.01
CA ALA A 290 -7.91 5.46 -18.75
C ALA A 290 -6.91 4.98 -17.68
N ALA A 291 -6.93 5.59 -16.49
CA ALA A 291 -6.06 5.17 -15.39
C ALA A 291 -6.73 4.14 -14.46
N ALA A 292 -6.21 2.91 -14.40
CA ALA A 292 -6.75 1.89 -13.51
C ALA A 292 -6.07 1.85 -12.12
N GLY A 293 -4.93 2.54 -11.94
CA GLY A 293 -4.19 2.55 -10.70
C GLY A 293 -3.44 1.25 -10.43
N GLU A 294 -3.27 0.92 -9.14
CA GLU A 294 -2.56 -0.28 -8.70
C GLU A 294 -3.44 -1.54 -8.81
N VAL A 295 -3.24 -2.28 -9.90
CA VAL A 295 -4.06 -3.44 -10.27
C VAL A 295 -3.37 -4.77 -9.90
N ASP A 296 -3.98 -5.54 -9.01
CA ASP A 296 -3.46 -6.83 -8.53
C ASP A 296 -3.66 -8.04 -9.47
N LEU A 297 -4.12 -7.85 -10.71
CA LEU A 297 -4.49 -8.95 -11.60
C LEU A 297 -3.30 -9.82 -12.01
N LEU A 298 -2.20 -9.23 -12.52
CA LEU A 298 -1.00 -10.00 -12.88
C LEU A 298 -0.34 -10.66 -11.66
N PRO A 299 -0.12 -9.98 -10.52
CA PRO A 299 0.43 -10.62 -9.32
C PRO A 299 -0.40 -11.82 -8.85
N ARG A 300 -1.74 -11.69 -8.81
CA ARG A 300 -2.61 -12.82 -8.44
C ARG A 300 -2.53 -13.96 -9.44
N MET A 301 -2.50 -13.66 -10.74
CA MET A 301 -2.37 -14.69 -11.78
C MET A 301 -1.05 -15.45 -11.63
N ALA A 302 0.06 -14.74 -11.41
CA ALA A 302 1.37 -15.33 -11.14
C ALA A 302 1.35 -16.23 -9.90
N ALA A 303 0.73 -15.77 -8.81
CA ALA A 303 0.69 -16.49 -7.54
C ALA A 303 -0.29 -17.68 -7.49
N THR A 304 -1.29 -17.73 -8.39
CA THR A 304 -2.35 -18.75 -8.37
C THR A 304 -2.32 -19.62 -9.62
N VAL A 305 -2.77 -19.08 -10.75
CA VAL A 305 -2.94 -19.82 -12.01
C VAL A 305 -1.62 -20.27 -12.63
N LEU A 306 -0.54 -19.52 -12.37
CA LEU A 306 0.81 -19.79 -12.88
C LEU A 306 1.77 -20.24 -11.78
N SER A 307 1.29 -20.67 -10.62
CA SER A 307 2.18 -21.22 -9.59
C SER A 307 2.69 -22.62 -10.01
N PRO A 308 4.00 -22.93 -9.91
CA PRO A 308 5.09 -22.04 -9.48
C PRO A 308 5.54 -21.10 -10.63
N PHE A 309 5.52 -19.78 -10.36
CA PHE A 309 6.01 -18.75 -11.27
C PHE A 309 7.46 -18.36 -10.89
N PRO A 310 8.37 -18.11 -11.86
CA PRO A 310 8.16 -18.03 -13.31
C PRO A 310 8.31 -19.34 -14.09
N ALA A 311 8.66 -20.46 -13.44
CA ALA A 311 8.94 -21.73 -14.12
C ALA A 311 7.78 -22.23 -15.01
N SER A 312 6.53 -22.01 -14.58
CA SER A 312 5.33 -22.42 -15.33
C SER A 312 5.14 -21.73 -16.68
N VAL A 313 5.81 -20.60 -16.93
CA VAL A 313 5.67 -19.83 -18.17
C VAL A 313 6.14 -20.63 -19.39
N ALA A 314 7.14 -21.50 -19.24
CA ALA A 314 7.63 -22.34 -20.32
C ALA A 314 6.55 -23.26 -20.92
N GLY A 315 5.51 -23.59 -20.14
CA GLY A 315 4.36 -24.40 -20.57
C GLY A 315 3.16 -23.61 -21.06
N LEU A 316 3.26 -22.28 -21.21
CA LEU A 316 2.15 -21.45 -21.68
C LEU A 316 2.00 -21.51 -23.21
N ASP A 317 1.11 -22.39 -23.67
CA ASP A 317 0.69 -22.41 -25.06
C ASP A 317 -0.15 -21.19 -25.45
N ARG A 318 -0.41 -21.03 -26.75
CA ARG A 318 -1.17 -19.87 -27.26
C ARG A 318 -2.62 -19.82 -26.75
N PRO A 319 -3.43 -20.91 -26.80
CA PRO A 319 -4.79 -20.86 -26.28
C PRO A 319 -4.88 -20.43 -24.82
N ARG A 320 -3.95 -20.91 -23.97
CA ARG A 320 -3.93 -20.52 -22.56
C ARG A 320 -3.52 -19.06 -22.38
N ARG A 321 -2.54 -18.55 -23.16
CA ARG A 321 -2.19 -17.11 -23.14
C ARG A 321 -3.37 -16.23 -23.55
N ASP A 322 -4.06 -16.57 -24.64
CA ASP A 322 -5.21 -15.79 -25.13
C ASP A 322 -6.36 -15.80 -24.10
N LEU A 323 -6.60 -16.92 -23.43
CA LEU A 323 -7.58 -17.01 -22.33
C LEU A 323 -7.20 -16.12 -21.15
N LEU A 324 -5.95 -16.18 -20.68
CA LEU A 324 -5.47 -15.37 -19.57
C LEU A 324 -5.49 -13.88 -19.89
N ALA A 325 -5.12 -13.51 -21.11
CA ALA A 325 -5.21 -12.14 -21.62
C ALA A 325 -6.65 -11.62 -21.60
N ALA A 326 -7.61 -12.42 -22.09
CA ALA A 326 -9.03 -12.06 -22.07
C ALA A 326 -9.59 -11.95 -20.64
N GLN A 327 -9.17 -12.83 -19.72
CA GLN A 327 -9.57 -12.76 -18.31
C GLN A 327 -9.03 -11.50 -17.62
N TYR A 328 -7.74 -11.19 -17.81
CA TYR A 328 -7.13 -9.98 -17.31
C TYR A 328 -7.87 -8.74 -17.84
N HIS A 329 -8.06 -8.66 -19.16
CA HIS A 329 -8.67 -7.49 -19.80
C HIS A 329 -10.10 -7.26 -19.33
N ARG A 330 -10.93 -8.31 -19.28
CA ARG A 330 -12.29 -8.23 -18.74
C ARG A 330 -12.32 -7.73 -17.31
N ALA A 331 -11.45 -8.26 -16.45
CA ALA A 331 -11.39 -7.86 -15.04
C ALA A 331 -10.85 -6.44 -14.86
N LEU A 332 -9.94 -5.98 -15.74
CA LEU A 332 -9.45 -4.61 -15.76
C LEU A 332 -10.56 -3.65 -16.17
N MET A 333 -11.30 -3.95 -17.23
CA MET A 333 -12.41 -3.12 -17.72
C MET A 333 -13.54 -2.99 -16.69
N ALA A 334 -13.83 -4.06 -15.95
CA ALA A 334 -14.84 -4.03 -14.88
C ALA A 334 -14.49 -3.08 -13.72
N ARG A 335 -13.23 -2.60 -13.63
CA ARG A 335 -12.78 -1.65 -12.60
C ARG A 335 -12.86 -0.19 -13.03
N LEU A 336 -13.04 0.05 -14.32
CA LEU A 336 -13.06 1.39 -14.88
C LEU A 336 -14.47 1.96 -14.90
N PRO A 337 -14.62 3.30 -14.76
CA PRO A 337 -15.91 3.95 -14.95
C PRO A 337 -16.36 3.82 -16.41
N ALA A 338 -17.66 3.87 -16.67
CA ALA A 338 -18.22 3.73 -18.02
C ALA A 338 -17.66 4.74 -19.03
N GLN A 339 -17.27 5.93 -18.55
CA GLN A 339 -16.64 6.99 -19.35
C GLN A 339 -15.25 6.60 -19.90
N ALA A 340 -14.60 5.60 -19.32
CA ALA A 340 -13.32 5.08 -19.81
C ALA A 340 -13.46 4.15 -21.04
N ALA A 341 -14.69 3.84 -21.47
CA ALA A 341 -14.95 2.94 -22.59
C ALA A 341 -14.48 3.50 -23.95
N THR A 342 -14.25 4.81 -24.05
CA THR A 342 -13.76 5.48 -25.28
C THR A 342 -12.24 5.59 -25.35
N SER A 343 -11.52 5.27 -24.28
CA SER A 343 -10.05 5.32 -24.26
C SER A 343 -9.46 4.22 -25.16
N THR A 344 -8.34 4.51 -25.82
CA THR A 344 -7.59 3.53 -26.62
C THR A 344 -6.54 2.79 -25.79
N MET A 345 -6.16 3.36 -24.65
CA MET A 345 -5.19 2.79 -23.72
C MET A 345 -5.72 2.78 -22.29
N VAL A 346 -5.26 1.81 -21.51
CA VAL A 346 -5.54 1.70 -20.07
C VAL A 346 -4.25 1.46 -19.31
N THR A 347 -3.98 2.27 -18.28
CA THR A 347 -2.79 2.06 -17.44
C THR A 347 -3.03 1.04 -16.35
N ASP A 348 -2.07 0.12 -16.18
CA ASP A 348 -1.90 -0.70 -14.98
C ASP A 348 -0.58 -0.26 -14.33
N LYS A 349 -0.69 0.64 -13.34
CA LYS A 349 0.47 1.18 -12.65
C LYS A 349 0.70 0.43 -11.36
N ARG A 350 1.79 -0.33 -11.29
CA ARG A 350 2.33 -0.81 -10.02
C ARG A 350 3.85 -0.80 -10.04
N PRO A 351 4.53 -0.32 -8.98
CA PRO A 351 5.98 -0.35 -8.89
C PRO A 351 6.58 -1.74 -9.21
N ASP A 352 5.96 -2.80 -8.68
CA ASP A 352 6.40 -4.18 -8.80
C ASP A 352 6.04 -4.86 -10.14
N ASN A 353 5.32 -4.20 -11.07
CA ASN A 353 5.06 -4.75 -12.41
C ASN A 353 6.35 -5.04 -13.20
N VAL A 354 7.48 -4.47 -12.79
CA VAL A 354 8.82 -4.82 -13.31
C VAL A 354 9.14 -6.31 -13.18
N LEU A 355 8.61 -6.98 -12.14
CA LEU A 355 8.76 -8.43 -11.92
C LEU A 355 7.91 -9.27 -12.89
N LEU A 356 6.92 -8.64 -13.54
CA LEU A 356 5.89 -9.28 -14.35
C LEU A 356 5.90 -8.79 -15.80
N ALA A 357 6.87 -7.96 -16.20
CA ALA A 357 6.97 -7.41 -17.54
C ALA A 357 7.07 -8.50 -18.62
N GLY A 358 7.83 -9.58 -18.37
CA GLY A 358 7.88 -10.74 -19.27
C GLY A 358 6.49 -11.37 -19.48
N LEU A 359 5.73 -11.60 -18.40
CA LEU A 359 4.37 -12.13 -18.48
C LEU A 359 3.42 -11.17 -19.18
N ALA A 360 3.52 -9.86 -18.90
CA ALA A 360 2.74 -8.84 -19.57
C ALA A 360 2.95 -8.88 -21.09
N LYS A 361 4.20 -9.05 -21.55
CA LYS A 361 4.53 -9.19 -22.98
C LYS A 361 4.07 -10.53 -23.58
N GLU A 362 4.07 -11.61 -22.81
CA GLU A 362 3.52 -12.90 -23.26
C GLU A 362 1.99 -12.85 -23.49
N LEU A 363 1.26 -12.12 -22.63
CA LEU A 363 -0.19 -11.96 -22.73
C LEU A 363 -0.60 -10.87 -23.74
N PHE A 364 0.18 -9.78 -23.80
CA PHE A 364 -0.08 -8.60 -24.61
C PHE A 364 1.19 -8.19 -25.38
N PRO A 365 1.49 -8.82 -26.53
CA PRO A 365 2.70 -8.52 -27.28
C PRO A 365 2.84 -7.06 -27.74
N GLN A 366 1.74 -6.33 -27.85
CA GLN A 366 1.70 -4.90 -28.19
C GLN A 366 1.69 -3.96 -26.98
N ALA A 367 1.63 -4.48 -25.75
CA ALA A 367 1.61 -3.63 -24.57
C ALA A 367 2.92 -2.84 -24.43
N ARG A 368 2.76 -1.56 -24.08
CA ARG A 368 3.86 -0.67 -23.69
C ARG A 368 4.12 -0.83 -22.20
N ILE A 369 5.38 -0.72 -21.81
CA ILE A 369 5.82 -0.77 -20.42
C ILE A 369 6.64 0.49 -20.17
N ILE A 370 6.17 1.36 -19.29
CA ILE A 370 6.89 2.56 -18.89
C ILE A 370 7.60 2.28 -17.56
N HIS A 371 8.93 2.34 -17.57
CA HIS A 371 9.76 2.25 -16.37
C HIS A 371 10.12 3.66 -15.90
N THR A 372 9.71 4.03 -14.69
CA THR A 372 10.05 5.33 -14.12
C THR A 372 11.39 5.29 -13.41
N VAL A 373 12.27 6.23 -13.78
CA VAL A 373 13.60 6.42 -13.19
C VAL A 373 13.69 7.79 -12.52
N ARG A 374 14.57 7.87 -11.52
CA ARG A 374 14.88 9.05 -10.71
C ARG A 374 16.23 8.84 -10.06
N ASP A 375 16.89 9.89 -9.57
CA ASP A 375 18.11 9.75 -8.78
C ASP A 375 17.93 8.69 -7.67
N PRO A 376 18.76 7.62 -7.64
CA PRO A 376 18.58 6.51 -6.71
C PRO A 376 18.77 6.93 -5.24
N ARG A 377 19.52 8.02 -4.97
CA ARG A 377 19.69 8.54 -3.60
C ARG A 377 18.41 9.20 -3.10
N ASP A 378 17.71 9.91 -3.98
CA ASP A 378 16.40 10.48 -3.67
C ASP A 378 15.33 9.42 -3.46
N ILE A 379 15.36 8.35 -4.27
CA ILE A 379 14.48 7.20 -4.07
C ILE A 379 14.75 6.57 -2.70
N ALA A 380 16.02 6.29 -2.39
CA ALA A 380 16.38 5.61 -1.15
C ALA A 380 16.02 6.44 0.09
N LEU A 381 16.34 7.73 0.08
CA LEU A 381 15.94 8.66 1.14
C LEU A 381 14.41 8.70 1.28
N SER A 382 13.69 8.78 0.16
CA SER A 382 12.24 8.79 0.17
C SER A 382 11.67 7.50 0.78
N VAL A 383 12.21 6.34 0.45
CA VAL A 383 11.80 5.03 1.00
C VAL A 383 12.11 4.94 2.49
N LEU A 384 13.29 5.43 2.91
CA LEU A 384 13.70 5.44 4.32
C LEU A 384 12.73 6.27 5.17
N MET A 385 12.24 7.40 4.64
CA MET A 385 11.29 8.28 5.31
C MET A 385 9.85 7.75 5.36
N GLN A 386 9.54 6.64 4.68
CA GLN A 386 8.22 6.01 4.72
C GLN A 386 8.16 4.86 5.74
N HIS A 387 7.06 4.81 6.48
CA HIS A 387 6.74 3.67 7.36
C HIS A 387 6.00 2.59 6.55
N LEU A 388 6.75 1.84 5.73
CA LEU A 388 6.21 0.76 4.91
C LEU A 388 6.03 -0.53 5.73
N ASN A 389 5.03 -1.34 5.37
CA ASN A 389 4.77 -2.63 6.02
C ASN A 389 5.96 -3.59 5.81
N PRO A 390 6.69 -3.99 6.88
CA PRO A 390 7.88 -4.85 6.77
C PRO A 390 7.61 -6.22 6.15
N ARG A 391 6.38 -6.75 6.27
CA ARG A 391 6.03 -8.05 5.67
C ARG A 391 6.00 -8.00 4.15
N ALA A 392 5.60 -6.86 3.59
CA ALA A 392 5.51 -6.66 2.14
C ALA A 392 6.80 -6.03 1.57
N PHE A 393 7.50 -5.24 2.40
CA PHE A 393 8.63 -4.42 1.99
C PHE A 393 9.84 -4.65 2.89
N ALA A 394 10.24 -5.91 3.11
CA ALA A 394 11.41 -6.25 3.93
C ALA A 394 12.68 -5.52 3.45
N TRP A 395 12.82 -5.34 2.14
CA TRP A 395 13.92 -4.60 1.51
C TRP A 395 13.98 -3.11 1.85
N ALA A 396 12.94 -2.55 2.47
CA ALA A 396 12.88 -1.13 2.85
C ALA A 396 13.42 -0.85 4.27
N ALA A 397 14.09 -1.83 4.89
CA ALA A 397 14.58 -1.76 6.28
C ALA A 397 15.66 -0.69 6.48
N ASP A 398 16.67 -0.68 5.60
CA ASP A 398 17.83 0.20 5.70
C ASP A 398 18.37 0.54 4.31
N LEU A 399 19.38 1.42 4.24
CA LEU A 399 19.95 1.85 2.97
C LEU A 399 20.65 0.72 2.19
N GLN A 400 21.21 -0.29 2.87
CA GLN A 400 21.88 -1.41 2.23
C GLN A 400 20.85 -2.32 1.53
N ALA A 401 19.79 -2.70 2.24
CA ALA A 401 18.69 -3.49 1.69
C ALA A 401 17.99 -2.76 0.54
N ILE A 402 17.74 -1.46 0.70
CA ILE A 402 17.12 -0.61 -0.32
C ILE A 402 17.98 -0.58 -1.59
N GLY A 403 19.27 -0.27 -1.46
CA GLY A 403 20.15 -0.17 -2.61
C GLY A 403 20.43 -1.52 -3.26
N HIS A 404 20.55 -2.61 -2.49
CA HIS A 404 20.62 -3.95 -3.07
C HIS A 404 19.37 -4.28 -3.91
N HIS A 405 18.18 -3.99 -3.39
CA HIS A 405 16.93 -4.17 -4.13
C HIS A 405 16.88 -3.32 -5.42
N MET A 406 17.39 -2.09 -5.39
CA MET A 406 17.52 -1.25 -6.59
C MET A 406 18.40 -1.90 -7.65
N LEU A 407 19.54 -2.48 -7.25
CA LEU A 407 20.45 -3.14 -8.18
C LEU A 407 19.80 -4.36 -8.84
N GLN A 408 19.07 -5.18 -8.08
CA GLN A 408 18.31 -6.31 -8.63
C GLN A 408 17.23 -5.84 -9.62
N GLN A 409 16.49 -4.77 -9.29
CA GLN A 409 15.52 -4.20 -10.22
C GLN A 409 16.20 -3.70 -11.51
N ARG A 410 17.35 -3.04 -11.41
CA ARG A 410 18.09 -2.54 -12.60
C ARG A 410 18.56 -3.68 -13.51
N ARG A 411 19.06 -4.78 -12.95
CA ARG A 411 19.39 -5.99 -13.73
C ARG A 411 18.19 -6.48 -14.54
N LEU A 412 17.02 -6.51 -13.90
CA LEU A 412 15.79 -6.98 -14.52
C LEU A 412 15.28 -6.04 -15.62
N VAL A 413 15.29 -4.72 -15.38
CA VAL A 413 14.91 -3.71 -16.38
C VAL A 413 15.86 -3.74 -17.58
N ALA A 414 17.17 -3.87 -17.35
CA ALA A 414 18.14 -3.97 -18.44
C ALA A 414 17.87 -5.19 -19.33
N HIS A 415 17.45 -6.31 -18.73
CA HIS A 415 16.99 -7.48 -19.46
C HIS A 415 15.73 -7.19 -20.30
N TRP A 416 14.71 -6.57 -19.73
CA TRP A 416 13.48 -6.22 -20.46
C TRP A 416 13.72 -5.23 -21.60
N ARG A 417 14.54 -4.20 -21.39
CA ARG A 417 14.91 -3.25 -22.44
C ARG A 417 15.67 -3.91 -23.58
N ARG A 418 16.51 -4.90 -23.29
CA ARG A 418 17.20 -5.68 -24.32
C ARG A 418 16.22 -6.50 -25.18
N LEU A 419 15.20 -7.08 -24.57
CA LEU A 419 14.19 -7.86 -25.30
C LEU A 419 13.17 -7.01 -26.05
N TYR A 420 12.86 -5.82 -25.52
CA TYR A 420 11.77 -4.98 -26.01
C TYR A 420 12.16 -3.50 -26.13
N PRO A 421 13.17 -3.15 -26.96
CA PRO A 421 13.74 -1.80 -27.02
C PRO A 421 12.75 -0.70 -27.43
N GLY A 422 11.69 -1.06 -28.16
CA GLY A 422 10.64 -0.12 -28.56
C GLY A 422 9.41 -0.09 -27.65
N ASP A 423 9.26 -1.04 -26.73
CA ASP A 423 8.06 -1.15 -25.87
C ASP A 423 8.35 -0.86 -24.39
N VAL A 424 9.59 -1.07 -23.94
CA VAL A 424 10.03 -0.73 -22.59
C VAL A 424 10.62 0.67 -22.62
N LEU A 425 9.76 1.65 -22.37
CA LEU A 425 10.07 3.08 -22.38
C LEU A 425 10.61 3.51 -21.02
N GLU A 426 11.57 4.42 -21.02
CA GLU A 426 12.07 5.03 -19.79
C GLU A 426 11.46 6.42 -19.61
N PHE A 427 10.96 6.68 -18.41
CA PHE A 427 10.48 8.00 -18.03
C PHE A 427 11.33 8.54 -16.88
N ASP A 428 12.15 9.55 -17.18
CA ASP A 428 12.96 10.24 -16.20
C ASP A 428 12.13 11.30 -15.47
N TYR A 429 11.89 11.04 -14.18
CA TYR A 429 11.16 11.93 -13.29
C TYR A 429 11.88 13.29 -13.13
N ASP A 430 13.20 13.29 -12.99
CA ASP A 430 13.96 14.50 -12.73
C ASP A 430 14.00 15.38 -14.00
N ALA A 431 14.13 14.75 -15.18
CA ALA A 431 14.00 15.44 -16.46
C ALA A 431 12.58 15.99 -16.68
N PHE A 432 11.55 15.25 -16.28
CA PHE A 432 10.16 15.73 -16.35
C PHE A 432 9.92 16.93 -15.43
N VAL A 433 10.43 16.90 -14.20
CA VAL A 433 10.34 18.04 -13.27
C VAL A 433 11.03 19.29 -13.85
N ALA A 434 12.19 19.12 -14.48
CA ALA A 434 12.94 20.23 -15.08
C ALA A 434 12.29 20.79 -16.36
N ALA A 435 11.76 19.91 -17.22
CA ALA A 435 11.17 20.29 -18.51
C ALA A 435 9.90 19.47 -18.82
N PRO A 436 8.74 19.79 -18.20
CA PRO A 436 7.54 18.94 -18.28
C PRO A 436 7.00 18.79 -19.71
N GLY A 437 6.93 19.90 -20.45
CA GLY A 437 6.38 19.92 -21.81
C GLY A 437 7.17 19.05 -22.80
N PRO A 438 8.49 19.30 -23.01
CA PRO A 438 9.32 18.49 -23.89
C PRO A 438 9.36 17.01 -23.51
N THR A 439 9.57 16.70 -22.22
CA THR A 439 9.67 15.32 -21.73
C THR A 439 8.36 14.56 -21.96
N LEU A 440 7.22 15.19 -21.72
CA LEU A 440 5.92 14.57 -21.94
C LEU A 440 5.58 14.40 -23.42
N ARG A 441 5.93 15.37 -24.29
CA ARG A 441 5.74 15.24 -25.74
C ARG A 441 6.48 14.03 -26.29
N ALA A 442 7.74 13.86 -25.89
CA ALA A 442 8.55 12.71 -26.29
C ALA A 442 7.91 11.38 -25.84
N LEU A 443 7.41 11.31 -24.61
CA LEU A 443 6.72 10.11 -24.13
C LEU A 443 5.42 9.82 -24.90
N LEU A 444 4.58 10.83 -25.13
CA LEU A 444 3.33 10.66 -25.89
C LEU A 444 3.59 10.21 -27.33
N GLU A 445 4.63 10.75 -27.97
CA GLU A 445 5.07 10.31 -29.31
C GLU A 445 5.46 8.83 -29.33
N GLN A 446 6.23 8.36 -28.35
CA GLN A 446 6.58 6.95 -28.21
C GLN A 446 5.36 6.04 -27.94
N LEU A 447 4.35 6.58 -27.25
CA LEU A 447 3.05 5.92 -27.06
C LEU A 447 2.15 6.00 -28.31
N GLY A 448 2.52 6.77 -29.34
CA GLY A 448 1.70 6.97 -30.54
C GLY A 448 0.46 7.82 -30.28
N LEU A 449 0.51 8.74 -29.31
CA LEU A 449 -0.58 9.61 -28.92
C LEU A 449 -0.30 11.07 -29.30
N PRO A 450 -1.32 11.85 -29.69
CA PRO A 450 -1.16 13.27 -29.95
C PRO A 450 -0.86 14.05 -28.66
N TRP A 451 -0.30 15.26 -28.79
CA TRP A 451 -0.16 16.15 -27.65
C TRP A 451 -1.53 16.57 -27.10
N HIS A 452 -1.70 16.48 -25.78
CA HIS A 452 -2.88 17.00 -25.09
C HIS A 452 -2.47 17.84 -23.86
N ALA A 453 -2.93 19.10 -23.81
CA ALA A 453 -2.55 20.03 -22.73
C ALA A 453 -3.09 19.61 -21.35
N GLY A 454 -4.17 18.82 -21.29
CA GLY A 454 -4.75 18.32 -20.05
C GLY A 454 -3.77 17.51 -19.20
N CYS A 455 -2.77 16.89 -19.82
CA CYS A 455 -1.74 16.13 -19.11
C CYS A 455 -0.84 16.99 -18.21
N LEU A 456 -0.74 18.30 -18.46
CA LEU A 456 0.00 19.23 -17.59
C LEU A 456 -0.84 19.77 -16.43
N HIS A 457 -2.14 19.47 -16.42
CA HIS A 457 -3.11 19.91 -15.40
C HIS A 457 -3.65 18.74 -14.58
N PHE A 458 -2.80 17.74 -14.35
CA PHE A 458 -3.13 16.50 -13.64
C PHE A 458 -3.59 16.76 -12.19
N GLU A 459 -3.16 17.86 -11.56
CA GLU A 459 -3.54 18.23 -10.19
C GLU A 459 -5.04 18.54 -10.05
N ARG A 460 -5.70 18.84 -11.18
CA ARG A 460 -7.13 19.19 -11.24
C ARG A 460 -8.02 17.96 -11.42
N LEU A 461 -7.44 16.78 -11.62
CA LEU A 461 -8.21 15.56 -11.83
C LEU A 461 -8.95 15.15 -10.54
N GLY A 462 -10.25 14.91 -10.68
CA GLY A 462 -11.12 14.41 -9.61
C GLY A 462 -11.05 12.89 -9.39
N ASN A 463 -10.10 12.21 -10.04
CA ASN A 463 -9.97 10.76 -9.94
C ASN A 463 -9.43 10.32 -8.55
N THR A 464 -9.68 9.06 -8.22
CA THR A 464 -9.24 8.47 -6.95
C THR A 464 -7.85 7.86 -7.12
N VAL A 465 -6.87 8.35 -6.36
CA VAL A 465 -5.50 7.83 -6.34
C VAL A 465 -5.26 7.05 -5.05
N LYS A 466 -5.06 5.74 -5.14
CA LYS A 466 -4.83 4.84 -3.99
C LYS A 466 -3.36 4.45 -3.88
N THR A 467 -2.54 5.33 -3.31
CA THR A 467 -1.10 5.07 -3.11
C THR A 467 -0.54 5.98 -2.03
N ALA A 468 0.62 5.64 -1.46
CA ALA A 468 1.27 6.45 -0.43
C ALA A 468 1.69 7.86 -0.92
N SER A 469 1.66 8.10 -2.24
CA SER A 469 1.95 9.39 -2.87
C SER A 469 0.70 10.18 -3.28
N ALA A 470 -0.52 9.75 -2.92
CA ALA A 470 -1.78 10.32 -3.44
C ALA A 470 -1.93 11.84 -3.19
N TRP A 471 -1.50 12.34 -2.04
CA TRP A 471 -1.56 13.78 -1.75
C TRP A 471 -0.56 14.60 -2.58
N GLN A 472 0.55 14.01 -3.01
CA GLN A 472 1.59 14.73 -3.77
C GLN A 472 1.11 15.06 -5.18
N VAL A 473 0.35 14.16 -5.81
CA VAL A 473 -0.17 14.37 -7.17
C VAL A 473 -1.37 15.32 -7.23
N ARG A 474 -1.90 15.75 -6.08
CA ARG A 474 -2.93 16.80 -5.96
C ARG A 474 -2.34 18.21 -5.81
N LYS A 475 -1.01 18.33 -5.83
CA LYS A 475 -0.30 19.61 -5.86
C LYS A 475 0.23 19.86 -7.26
N PRO A 476 0.41 21.13 -7.67
CA PRO A 476 1.18 21.46 -8.86
C PRO A 476 2.56 20.81 -8.81
N LEU A 477 3.12 20.49 -9.97
CA LEU A 477 4.46 19.93 -10.10
C LEU A 477 5.48 20.82 -9.37
N HIS A 478 6.27 20.22 -8.48
CA HIS A 478 7.25 20.93 -7.68
C HIS A 478 8.59 20.18 -7.61
N ALA A 479 9.68 20.92 -7.46
CA ALA A 479 11.03 20.37 -7.49
C ALA A 479 11.51 19.79 -6.15
N ASP A 480 10.76 19.97 -5.05
CA ASP A 480 11.19 19.58 -3.68
C ASP A 480 11.65 18.12 -3.53
N ALA A 481 11.19 17.25 -4.41
CA ALA A 481 11.60 15.86 -4.43
C ALA A 481 13.00 15.71 -5.07
N SER A 482 13.25 16.33 -6.22
CA SER A 482 14.49 16.18 -6.99
C SER A 482 15.66 16.90 -6.32
N GLY A 483 16.75 16.17 -6.07
CA GLY A 483 17.95 16.69 -5.41
C GLY A 483 17.85 16.80 -3.89
N ARG A 484 16.78 16.29 -3.26
CA ARG A 484 16.61 16.33 -1.79
C ARG A 484 17.73 15.59 -1.06
N TRP A 485 18.26 14.53 -1.67
CA TRP A 485 19.39 13.75 -1.17
C TRP A 485 20.60 14.62 -0.81
N ARG A 486 20.77 15.79 -1.44
CA ARG A 486 21.90 16.70 -1.17
C ARG A 486 21.93 17.19 0.27
N ARG A 487 20.77 17.37 0.90
CA ARG A 487 20.65 17.74 2.33
C ARG A 487 21.05 16.61 3.28
N TYR A 488 21.14 15.39 2.75
CA TYR A 488 21.46 14.15 3.45
C TYR A 488 22.73 13.48 2.87
N ARG A 489 23.60 14.27 2.22
CA ARG A 489 24.76 13.76 1.46
C ARG A 489 25.62 12.82 2.32
N ASP A 490 25.94 13.24 3.53
CA ASP A 490 26.84 12.50 4.42
C ASP A 490 26.20 11.19 4.88
N GLN A 491 24.91 11.22 5.22
CA GLN A 491 24.18 10.03 5.66
C GLN A 491 23.94 9.02 4.52
N LEU A 492 23.91 9.48 3.26
CA LEU A 492 23.72 8.66 2.07
C LEU A 492 25.04 8.21 1.42
N GLN A 493 26.19 8.52 2.02
CA GLN A 493 27.50 8.11 1.50
C GLN A 493 27.61 6.58 1.32
N PRO A 494 27.25 5.72 2.29
CA PRO A 494 27.38 4.26 2.13
C PRO A 494 26.55 3.71 0.95
N LEU A 495 25.34 4.23 0.76
CA LEU A 495 24.50 3.90 -0.39
C LEU A 495 25.17 4.33 -1.70
N SER A 496 25.72 5.55 -1.73
CA SER A 496 26.35 6.09 -2.93
C SER A 496 27.58 5.29 -3.35
N GLU A 497 28.40 4.85 -2.38
CA GLU A 497 29.54 3.96 -2.60
C GLU A 497 29.11 2.60 -3.15
N MET A 498 28.09 1.98 -2.54
CA MET A 498 27.54 0.70 -3.04
C MET A 498 27.04 0.82 -4.48
N LEU A 499 26.31 1.89 -4.81
CA LEU A 499 25.80 2.10 -6.17
C LEU A 499 26.94 2.34 -7.17
N ARG A 500 27.95 3.14 -6.82
CA ARG A 500 29.13 3.36 -7.67
C ARG A 500 29.94 2.09 -7.89
N ALA A 501 30.13 1.28 -6.85
CA ALA A 501 30.80 -0.01 -6.95
C ALA A 501 30.07 -0.98 -7.92
N ALA A 502 28.75 -0.85 -8.03
CA ALA A 502 27.93 -1.57 -9.01
C ALA A 502 27.89 -0.91 -10.40
N GLY A 503 28.74 0.09 -10.66
CA GLY A 503 28.83 0.78 -11.96
C GLY A 503 27.73 1.81 -12.22
N ILE A 504 26.98 2.23 -11.19
CA ILE A 504 25.96 3.27 -11.35
C ILE A 504 26.60 4.65 -11.34
N VAL A 505 26.41 5.39 -12.42
CA VAL A 505 26.81 6.80 -12.51
C VAL A 505 25.84 7.62 -11.65
N LEU A 506 26.39 8.34 -10.67
CA LEU A 506 25.64 9.24 -9.80
C LEU A 506 26.04 10.67 -10.12
N PRO A 507 25.14 11.51 -10.66
CA PRO A 507 25.48 12.90 -10.98
C PRO A 507 25.80 13.69 -9.71
N ASP A 508 26.92 14.39 -9.69
CA ASP A 508 27.35 15.17 -8.51
C ASP A 508 26.66 16.56 -8.44
N GLY A 509 26.03 17.01 -9.54
CA GLY A 509 25.34 18.31 -9.71
C GLY A 509 24.10 18.24 -10.62
N VAL A 510 23.22 19.26 -10.57
CA VAL A 510 22.10 19.42 -11.54
C VAL A 510 22.62 19.72 -12.95
N ALA A 511 23.83 20.31 -13.05
CA ALA A 511 24.48 20.62 -14.32
C ALA A 511 24.95 19.37 -15.10
N ASP A 512 25.32 18.27 -14.41
CA ASP A 512 25.81 17.05 -15.07
C ASP A 512 24.67 16.14 -15.57
N GLN A 513 23.44 16.29 -15.07
CA GLN A 513 22.27 15.61 -15.63
C GLN A 513 21.89 16.16 -17.01
N LEU A 514 22.28 17.40 -17.33
CA LEU A 514 22.01 18.05 -18.61
C LEU A 514 23.08 17.78 -19.68
N SER A 515 24.24 17.21 -19.32
CA SER A 515 25.33 16.94 -20.26
C SER A 515 25.38 15.50 -20.79
N ALA A 516 24.56 14.60 -20.25
CA ALA A 516 24.52 13.18 -20.60
C ALA A 516 23.43 12.79 -21.63
N ALA A 517 22.88 13.76 -22.38
CA ALA A 517 22.11 13.45 -23.57
C ALA A 517 23.10 13.09 -24.71
N PRO A 518 22.93 11.97 -25.43
CA PRO A 518 23.72 11.73 -26.63
C PRO A 518 23.41 12.84 -27.65
N ARG A 519 24.46 13.45 -28.19
CA ARG A 519 24.36 14.34 -29.35
C ARG A 519 23.79 13.63 -30.56
#